data_AF-A0A2D5RTJ2-F1
#
_entry.id   AF-A0A2D5RTJ2-F1
#
_cell.length_a   1.000
_cell.length_b   1.000
_cell.length_c   1.000
_cell.angle_alpha   90.00
_cell.angle_beta   90.00
_cell.angle_gamma   90.00
#
_symmetry.space_group_name_H-M   'P 1'
#
loop_
_entity.id
_entity.type
_entity.pdbx_description
1 polymer ?
#
loop_
_entity_poly.entity_id
_entity_poly.type
_entity_poly.pdbx_seq_one_letter_code
_entity_poly.pdbx_strand_id
1 'polypeptide(L)'
;MNDLAQEHALVTIGKVTKSVSFHGCEFDTEADIWVLSKDRTININFITSFAPSIQEDIRGTLSYFAEHKSASHTANVHREIKAYLTTGEIAITELGLLTFKSGFTKKDEYRVAVLRVFLKQMHVLEFHALNDECLELLNGWKLSGNEKGTAVLSLDPEDGPFSDIEYEAILDGLDNFYAEGKLRNEGYSIAQLFAATGRRPIQLGSLKLGDLRVDTKILGTPTYILSIPKAKIRGGSFRAQFTDFAITEYIGQVLDKHIKQVITTVIAVMGRSLSEDEITLLPLFPDYKELSVLKGLTSQDVISWLKTDALHLTSAKLVSELKTVIDSLKITSERTKELLKTTAYRFRYTLGTRAAREMREYLLLLHYLIILILRMLVFMCKITLIMLRQYQR
;
A
#
# COMPACT_ATOMS: atom_id res chain seq x y z
N MET A 1 30.93 -31.12 -57.36
CA MET A 1 29.76 -31.91 -56.93
C MET A 1 30.10 -32.39 -55.53
N ASN A 2 30.10 -31.55 -54.48
CA ASN A 2 28.95 -30.89 -53.84
C ASN A 2 27.70 -31.76 -53.89
N ASP A 3 26.97 -32.02 -52.84
CA ASP A 3 27.05 -31.84 -51.38
C ASP A 3 25.74 -32.50 -50.92
N LEU A 4 25.66 -33.05 -49.70
CA LEU A 4 24.42 -33.39 -48.96
C LEU A 4 24.75 -34.41 -47.87
N ALA A 5 25.59 -34.01 -46.91
CA ALA A 5 25.41 -34.46 -45.54
C ALA A 5 24.24 -33.66 -44.96
N GLN A 6 23.12 -34.32 -44.67
CA GLN A 6 22.02 -33.72 -43.91
C GLN A 6 22.46 -33.53 -42.46
N GLU A 7 22.90 -32.31 -42.16
CA GLU A 7 23.12 -31.80 -40.83
C GLU A 7 21.75 -31.57 -40.17
N HIS A 8 21.40 -32.41 -39.20
CA HIS A 8 20.29 -32.16 -38.28
C HIS A 8 20.67 -30.98 -37.36
N ALA A 9 20.45 -29.76 -37.84
CA ALA A 9 20.51 -28.57 -37.02
C ALA A 9 19.37 -28.62 -35.98
N LEU A 10 19.76 -28.90 -34.73
CA LEU A 10 18.95 -28.63 -33.54
C LEU A 10 18.54 -27.16 -33.57
N VAL A 11 17.26 -26.91 -33.83
CA VAL A 11 16.64 -25.61 -33.60
C VAL A 11 16.68 -25.36 -32.10
N THR A 12 17.70 -24.63 -31.65
CA THR A 12 17.74 -24.07 -30.30
C THR A 12 16.62 -23.04 -30.23
N ILE A 13 15.45 -23.46 -29.75
CA ILE A 13 14.37 -22.56 -29.35
C ILE A 13 14.97 -21.71 -28.24
N GLY A 14 15.29 -20.45 -28.53
CA GLY A 14 15.80 -19.52 -27.53
C GLY A 14 14.82 -19.47 -26.36
N LYS A 15 15.27 -19.91 -25.17
CA LYS A 15 14.49 -19.81 -23.93
C LYS A 15 14.12 -18.33 -23.78
N VAL A 16 12.83 -18.01 -23.85
CA VAL A 16 12.38 -16.63 -23.64
C VAL A 16 12.64 -16.32 -22.16
N THR A 17 13.71 -15.58 -21.88
CA THR A 17 14.10 -15.24 -20.50
C THR A 17 13.38 -14.01 -19.98
N LYS A 18 12.72 -13.23 -20.85
CA LYS A 18 12.00 -12.02 -20.46
C LYS A 18 10.57 -12.34 -20.03
N SER A 19 10.19 -11.86 -18.86
CA SER A 19 8.83 -11.93 -18.33
C SER A 19 8.36 -10.57 -17.82
N VAL A 20 7.07 -10.45 -17.52
CA VAL A 20 6.43 -9.24 -17.01
C VAL A 20 5.82 -9.53 -15.65
N SER A 21 6.22 -8.77 -14.65
CA SER A 21 5.70 -8.91 -13.29
C SER A 21 4.22 -8.51 -13.21
N PHE A 22 3.53 -8.90 -12.14
CA PHE A 22 2.15 -8.54 -11.86
C PHE A 22 1.87 -7.02 -11.90
N HIS A 23 2.89 -6.19 -11.63
CA HIS A 23 2.78 -4.73 -11.67
C HIS A 23 3.20 -4.11 -13.02
N GLY A 24 3.57 -4.94 -14.00
CA GLY A 24 3.91 -4.49 -15.35
C GLY A 24 5.39 -4.17 -15.58
N CYS A 25 6.28 -4.45 -14.63
CA CYS A 25 7.72 -4.31 -14.84
C CYS A 25 8.29 -5.52 -15.58
N GLU A 26 9.03 -5.28 -16.67
CA GLU A 26 9.81 -6.32 -17.35
C GLU A 26 11.00 -6.76 -16.49
N PHE A 27 11.27 -8.07 -16.46
CA PHE A 27 12.43 -8.64 -15.81
C PHE A 27 12.94 -9.87 -16.58
N ASP A 28 14.23 -10.14 -16.46
CA ASP A 28 14.87 -11.34 -17.02
C ASP A 28 14.97 -12.43 -15.95
N THR A 29 14.36 -13.59 -16.18
CA THR A 29 14.30 -14.72 -15.24
C THR A 29 15.67 -15.31 -14.93
N GLU A 30 16.66 -15.11 -15.79
CA GLU A 30 18.03 -15.58 -15.60
C GLU A 30 18.93 -14.51 -14.93
N ALA A 31 18.49 -13.25 -14.89
CA ALA A 31 19.24 -12.19 -14.20
C ALA A 31 19.17 -12.30 -12.68
N ASP A 32 20.26 -11.95 -12.00
CA ASP A 32 20.36 -11.99 -10.54
C ASP A 32 19.40 -11.04 -9.81
N ILE A 33 18.92 -10.00 -10.48
CA ILE A 33 18.12 -8.92 -9.89
C ILE A 33 16.83 -8.76 -10.68
N TRP A 34 15.69 -8.92 -10.00
CA TRP A 34 14.37 -8.69 -10.59
C TRP A 34 13.72 -7.45 -9.97
N VAL A 35 13.40 -6.48 -10.82
CA VAL A 35 12.60 -5.30 -10.44
C VAL A 35 11.13 -5.64 -10.68
N LEU A 36 10.35 -5.78 -9.60
CA LEU A 36 8.97 -6.29 -9.66
C LEU A 36 7.91 -5.20 -9.52
N SER A 37 8.28 -4.04 -8.96
CA SER A 37 7.49 -2.82 -8.91
C SER A 37 8.38 -1.66 -8.46
N LYS A 38 7.86 -0.42 -8.43
CA LYS A 38 8.58 0.73 -7.85
C LYS A 38 9.03 0.51 -6.39
N ASP A 39 8.34 -0.36 -5.65
CA ASP A 39 8.55 -0.58 -4.21
C ASP A 39 9.40 -1.82 -3.91
N ARG A 40 9.64 -2.71 -4.90
CA ARG A 40 10.17 -4.05 -4.65
C ARG A 40 11.10 -4.52 -5.75
N THR A 41 12.33 -4.78 -5.33
CA THR A 41 13.37 -5.48 -6.09
C THR A 41 13.82 -6.70 -5.27
N ILE A 42 14.03 -7.84 -5.91
CA ILE A 42 14.56 -9.05 -5.27
C ILE A 42 15.87 -9.48 -5.92
N ASN A 43 16.78 -10.04 -5.14
CA ASN A 43 18.03 -10.63 -5.62
C ASN A 43 17.93 -12.16 -5.51
N ILE A 44 18.01 -12.85 -6.65
CA ILE A 44 17.82 -14.30 -6.76
C ILE A 44 19.13 -15.10 -6.81
N ASN A 45 20.29 -14.46 -6.72
CA ASN A 45 21.59 -15.15 -6.77
C ASN A 45 21.72 -16.24 -5.68
N PHE A 46 20.99 -16.12 -4.56
CA PHE A 46 20.96 -17.16 -3.52
C PHE A 46 20.52 -18.54 -4.02
N ILE A 47 19.82 -18.63 -5.16
CA ILE A 47 19.41 -19.89 -5.77
C ILE A 47 20.63 -20.78 -6.06
N THR A 48 21.78 -20.19 -6.41
CA THR A 48 23.04 -20.93 -6.67
C THR A 48 23.56 -21.70 -5.45
N SER A 49 23.09 -21.37 -4.25
CA SER A 49 23.44 -22.07 -3.00
C SER A 49 22.64 -23.36 -2.77
N PHE A 50 21.59 -23.62 -3.56
CA PHE A 50 20.86 -24.89 -3.55
C PHE A 50 21.51 -25.92 -4.47
N ALA A 51 21.17 -27.19 -4.27
CA ALA A 51 21.59 -28.29 -5.16
C ALA A 51 21.18 -27.98 -6.61
N PRO A 52 22.06 -28.21 -7.62
CA PRO A 52 21.77 -27.89 -9.01
C PRO A 52 20.45 -28.47 -9.55
N SER A 53 20.03 -29.62 -9.03
CA SER A 53 18.80 -30.30 -9.43
C SER A 53 17.51 -29.55 -9.11
N ILE A 54 17.52 -28.59 -8.19
CA ILE A 54 16.31 -27.87 -7.73
C ILE A 54 16.34 -26.37 -8.04
N GLN A 55 17.43 -25.87 -8.63
CA GLN A 55 17.60 -24.43 -8.88
C GLN A 55 16.57 -23.90 -9.87
N GLU A 56 16.32 -24.62 -10.97
CA GLU A 56 15.32 -24.25 -11.98
C GLU A 56 13.90 -24.31 -11.41
N ASP A 57 13.59 -25.28 -10.56
CA ASP A 57 12.30 -25.40 -9.89
C ASP A 57 12.02 -24.21 -8.96
N ILE A 58 13.04 -23.79 -8.19
CA ILE A 58 12.95 -22.60 -7.33
C ILE A 58 12.77 -21.34 -8.18
N ARG A 59 13.56 -21.19 -9.26
CA ARG A 59 13.50 -20.05 -10.17
C ARG A 59 12.13 -19.98 -10.85
N GLY A 60 11.66 -21.07 -11.44
CA GLY A 60 10.35 -21.16 -12.09
C GLY A 60 9.21 -20.86 -11.13
N THR A 61 9.27 -21.36 -9.89
CA THR A 61 8.27 -21.04 -8.88
C THR A 61 8.29 -19.54 -8.53
N LEU A 62 9.46 -18.93 -8.35
CA LEU A 62 9.57 -17.49 -8.11
C LEU A 62 9.06 -16.66 -9.29
N SER A 63 9.34 -17.06 -10.53
CA SER A 63 8.80 -16.42 -11.74
C SER A 63 7.27 -16.44 -11.74
N TYR A 64 6.66 -17.59 -11.42
CA TYR A 64 5.21 -17.70 -11.27
C TYR A 64 4.67 -16.68 -10.26
N PHE A 65 5.29 -16.56 -9.08
CA PHE A 65 4.87 -15.56 -8.09
C PHE A 65 5.07 -14.13 -8.60
N ALA A 66 6.18 -13.83 -9.29
CA ALA A 66 6.46 -12.51 -9.85
C ALA A 66 5.40 -12.07 -10.87
N GLU A 67 4.97 -12.98 -11.75
CA GLU A 67 3.98 -12.74 -12.81
C GLU A 67 2.54 -12.65 -12.27
N HIS A 68 2.18 -13.52 -11.33
CA HIS A 68 0.78 -13.73 -10.95
C HIS A 68 0.39 -13.13 -9.60
N LYS A 69 1.37 -12.73 -8.77
CA LYS A 69 1.12 -12.22 -7.42
C LYS A 69 1.80 -10.87 -7.25
N SER A 70 1.30 -10.11 -6.27
CA SER A 70 1.86 -8.79 -5.98
C SER A 70 3.35 -8.88 -5.61
N ALA A 71 4.17 -7.91 -6.04
CA ALA A 71 5.60 -7.86 -5.76
C ALA A 71 5.95 -8.01 -4.26
N SER A 72 5.11 -7.50 -3.35
CA SER A 72 5.31 -7.69 -1.89
C SER A 72 5.07 -9.13 -1.44
N HIS A 73 4.17 -9.87 -2.07
CA HIS A 73 3.96 -11.29 -1.78
C HIS A 73 5.12 -12.12 -2.34
N THR A 74 5.58 -11.82 -3.56
CA THR A 74 6.77 -12.42 -4.17
C THR A 74 8.01 -12.20 -3.30
N ALA A 75 8.24 -10.98 -2.82
CA ALA A 75 9.33 -10.68 -1.89
C ALA A 75 9.24 -11.45 -0.56
N ASN A 76 8.02 -11.73 -0.07
CA ASN A 76 7.85 -12.53 1.14
C ASN A 76 8.21 -14.00 0.90
N VAL A 77 7.71 -14.64 -0.18
CA VAL A 77 8.08 -16.03 -0.49
C VAL A 77 9.57 -16.16 -0.80
N HIS A 78 10.13 -15.20 -1.56
CA HIS A 78 11.57 -15.07 -1.81
C HIS A 78 12.39 -15.03 -0.52
N ARG A 79 12.01 -14.19 0.44
CA ARG A 79 12.69 -14.10 1.74
C ARG A 79 12.69 -15.44 2.47
N GLU A 80 11.56 -16.14 2.49
CA GLU A 80 11.47 -17.38 3.27
C GLU A 80 12.17 -18.57 2.60
N ILE A 81 12.11 -18.71 1.27
CA ILE A 81 12.92 -19.74 0.58
C ILE A 81 14.41 -19.45 0.72
N LYS A 82 14.83 -18.18 0.68
CA LYS A 82 16.23 -17.82 0.99
C LYS A 82 16.59 -18.15 2.44
N ALA A 83 15.69 -17.86 3.38
CA ALA A 83 15.92 -18.17 4.79
C ALA A 83 15.99 -19.68 5.07
N TYR A 84 15.39 -20.52 4.22
CA TYR A 84 15.50 -21.98 4.34
C TYR A 84 16.95 -22.48 4.33
N LEU A 85 17.85 -21.83 3.59
CA LEU A 85 19.28 -22.17 3.57
C LEU A 85 19.95 -22.07 4.95
N THR A 86 19.36 -21.32 5.90
CA THR A 86 19.88 -21.25 7.28
C THR A 86 19.71 -22.56 8.07
N THR A 87 18.93 -23.51 7.54
CA THR A 87 18.83 -24.87 8.11
C THR A 87 20.08 -25.70 7.88
N GLY A 88 20.94 -25.29 6.94
CA GLY A 88 22.10 -26.07 6.47
C GLY A 88 21.78 -27.01 5.31
N GLU A 89 20.50 -27.18 4.97
CA GLU A 89 20.06 -28.04 3.87
C GLU A 89 20.11 -27.29 2.53
N ILE A 90 20.73 -27.92 1.52
CA ILE A 90 20.80 -27.41 0.14
C ILE A 90 19.74 -28.04 -0.78
N ALA A 91 18.93 -28.96 -0.26
CA ALA A 91 17.77 -29.56 -0.90
C ALA A 91 16.55 -29.41 0.02
N ILE A 92 15.33 -29.56 -0.51
CA ILE A 92 14.12 -29.50 0.33
C ILE A 92 13.91 -30.88 0.95
N THR A 93 14.23 -31.00 2.24
CA THR A 93 14.13 -32.25 3.02
C THR A 93 13.22 -32.09 4.24
N GLU A 94 12.70 -33.20 4.76
CA GLU A 94 11.90 -33.20 6.00
C GLU A 94 12.69 -32.62 7.17
N LEU A 95 13.97 -32.99 7.28
CA LEU A 95 14.89 -32.45 8.30
C LEU A 95 15.01 -30.93 8.18
N GLY A 96 15.21 -30.40 6.98
CA GLY A 96 15.30 -28.95 6.77
C GLY A 96 13.97 -28.26 7.08
N LEU A 97 12.83 -28.83 6.71
CA LEU A 97 11.51 -28.27 7.02
C LEU A 97 11.23 -28.23 8.52
N LEU A 98 11.53 -29.30 9.24
CA LEU A 98 11.41 -29.37 10.69
C LEU A 98 12.35 -28.38 11.38
N THR A 99 13.61 -28.30 10.93
CA THR A 99 14.61 -27.35 11.43
C THR A 99 14.14 -25.91 11.22
N PHE A 100 13.68 -25.58 10.00
CA PHE A 100 13.15 -24.26 9.67
C PHE A 100 11.98 -23.89 10.59
N LYS A 101 11.01 -24.80 10.76
CA LYS A 101 9.86 -24.57 11.63
C LYS A 101 10.27 -24.36 13.10
N SER A 102 11.21 -25.15 13.59
CA SER A 102 11.68 -25.08 14.99
C SER A 102 12.39 -23.78 15.33
N GLY A 103 12.95 -23.09 14.33
CA GLY A 103 13.62 -21.80 14.49
C GLY A 103 12.68 -20.62 14.75
N PHE A 104 11.34 -20.82 14.72
CA PHE A 104 10.36 -19.76 14.90
C PHE A 104 9.52 -19.95 16.16
N THR A 105 9.30 -18.83 16.85
CA THR A 105 8.29 -18.76 17.92
C THR A 105 6.89 -18.69 17.32
N LYS A 106 5.86 -18.86 18.16
CA LYS A 106 4.45 -18.76 17.73
C LYS A 106 4.13 -17.43 17.03
N LYS A 107 4.75 -16.33 17.44
CA LYS A 107 4.57 -15.00 16.84
C LYS A 107 5.07 -14.92 15.38
N ASP A 108 6.08 -15.73 15.06
CA ASP A 108 6.75 -15.72 13.75
C ASP A 108 6.34 -16.91 12.87
N GLU A 109 5.40 -17.72 13.33
CA GLU A 109 4.93 -18.94 12.64
C GLU A 109 4.30 -18.64 11.26
N TYR A 110 3.88 -17.39 11.02
CA TYR A 110 3.44 -16.95 9.70
C TYR A 110 4.54 -17.08 8.62
N ARG A 111 5.82 -17.02 9.00
CA ARG A 111 6.95 -17.19 8.08
C ARG A 111 7.00 -18.62 7.54
N VAL A 112 6.78 -19.59 8.41
CA VAL A 112 6.61 -21.00 8.06
C VAL A 112 5.42 -21.17 7.11
N ALA A 113 4.31 -20.47 7.36
CA ALA A 113 3.15 -20.51 6.49
C ALA A 113 3.43 -19.94 5.09
N VAL A 114 4.26 -18.90 4.99
CA VAL A 114 4.69 -18.32 3.70
C VAL A 114 5.59 -19.28 2.93
N LEU A 115 6.57 -19.92 3.58
CA LEU A 115 7.38 -20.95 2.94
C LEU A 115 6.50 -22.11 2.43
N ARG A 116 5.54 -22.56 3.25
CA ARG A 116 4.58 -23.60 2.85
C ARG A 116 3.80 -23.23 1.59
N VAL A 117 3.38 -21.96 1.46
CA VAL A 117 2.68 -21.49 0.25
C VAL A 117 3.59 -21.61 -0.98
N PHE A 118 4.86 -21.25 -0.85
CA PHE A 118 5.83 -21.38 -1.93
C PHE A 118 6.03 -22.84 -2.36
N LEU A 119 6.29 -23.74 -1.40
CA LEU A 119 6.55 -25.16 -1.69
C LEU A 119 5.32 -25.88 -2.25
N LYS A 120 4.11 -25.57 -1.75
CA LYS A 120 2.89 -26.09 -2.34
C LYS A 120 2.67 -25.61 -3.77
N GLN A 121 3.03 -24.36 -4.06
CA GLN A 121 2.92 -23.83 -5.41
C GLN A 121 3.92 -24.51 -6.36
N MET A 122 5.13 -24.81 -5.88
CA MET A 122 6.13 -25.59 -6.63
C MET A 122 5.58 -26.96 -7.02
N HIS A 123 4.91 -27.66 -6.10
CA HIS A 123 4.24 -28.94 -6.40
C HIS A 123 3.09 -28.78 -7.42
N VAL A 124 2.28 -27.72 -7.32
CA VAL A 124 1.20 -27.43 -8.30
C VAL A 124 1.75 -27.16 -9.71
N LEU A 125 2.99 -26.66 -9.81
CA LEU A 125 3.70 -26.46 -11.09
C LEU A 125 4.36 -27.75 -11.60
N GLU A 126 4.12 -28.89 -10.94
CA GLU A 126 4.68 -30.21 -11.27
C GLU A 126 6.21 -30.28 -11.22
N PHE A 127 6.84 -29.40 -10.43
CA PHE A 127 8.26 -29.41 -10.17
C PHE A 127 8.67 -30.50 -9.16
N HIS A 128 9.86 -31.06 -9.31
CA HIS A 128 10.31 -32.27 -8.62
C HIS A 128 11.15 -32.00 -7.37
N ALA A 129 11.46 -30.74 -7.08
CA ALA A 129 12.22 -30.34 -5.90
C ALA A 129 11.54 -30.62 -4.55
N LEU A 130 10.22 -30.86 -4.52
CA LEU A 130 9.47 -31.24 -3.31
C LEU A 130 8.98 -32.69 -3.44
N ASN A 131 9.47 -33.58 -2.58
CA ASN A 131 8.98 -34.96 -2.51
C ASN A 131 7.64 -35.09 -1.76
N ASP A 132 6.99 -36.23 -1.93
CA ASP A 132 5.67 -36.50 -1.35
C ASP A 132 5.70 -36.50 0.18
N GLU A 133 6.78 -37.00 0.80
CA GLU A 133 6.92 -36.99 2.26
C GLU A 133 6.97 -35.57 2.83
N CYS A 134 7.72 -34.66 2.18
CA CYS A 134 7.74 -33.25 2.57
C CYS A 134 6.36 -32.58 2.37
N LEU A 135 5.64 -32.94 1.30
CA LEU A 135 4.31 -32.39 1.05
C LEU A 135 3.31 -32.84 2.13
N GLU A 136 3.33 -34.11 2.52
CA GLU A 136 2.52 -34.64 3.63
C GLU A 136 2.84 -33.93 4.95
N LEU A 137 4.13 -33.75 5.25
CA LEU A 137 4.59 -33.01 6.44
C LEU A 137 4.02 -31.57 6.46
N LEU A 138 4.13 -30.84 5.35
CA LEU A 138 3.61 -29.47 5.21
C LEU A 138 2.08 -29.41 5.36
N ASN A 139 1.37 -30.43 4.90
CA ASN A 139 -0.08 -30.56 5.01
C ASN A 139 -0.52 -30.81 6.47
N GLY A 140 0.29 -31.56 7.24
CA GLY A 140 0.02 -31.84 8.66
C GLY A 140 0.15 -30.64 9.60
N TRP A 141 0.85 -29.57 9.20
CA TRP A 141 1.12 -28.43 10.07
C TRP A 141 -0.10 -27.52 10.32
N LYS A 142 -0.46 -27.38 11.60
CA LYS A 142 -1.36 -26.32 12.10
C LYS A 142 -0.54 -25.11 12.53
N LEU A 143 -0.63 -24.03 11.77
CA LEU A 143 0.15 -22.80 11.98
C LEU A 143 -0.78 -21.67 12.42
N SER A 144 -0.36 -20.92 13.44
CA SER A 144 -1.04 -19.72 13.90
C SER A 144 -0.77 -18.51 12.99
N GLY A 145 -1.72 -17.59 12.94
CA GLY A 145 -1.59 -16.33 12.20
C GLY A 145 -1.07 -15.19 13.10
N ASN A 146 -0.70 -14.08 12.48
CA ASN A 146 -0.26 -12.89 13.21
C ASN A 146 -1.36 -12.37 14.16
N GLU A 147 -0.93 -11.90 15.33
CA GLU A 147 -1.77 -11.08 16.20
C GLU A 147 -2.18 -9.81 15.46
N LYS A 148 -3.48 -9.48 15.51
CA LYS A 148 -4.05 -8.34 14.78
C LYS A 148 -4.64 -7.34 15.76
N GLY A 149 -4.28 -6.08 15.56
CA GLY A 149 -5.00 -4.95 16.16
C GLY A 149 -4.66 -4.63 17.61
N THR A 150 -3.68 -5.30 18.23
CA THR A 150 -3.28 -5.06 19.63
C THR A 150 -3.02 -3.58 19.90
N ALA A 151 -2.19 -2.92 19.10
CA ALA A 151 -1.85 -1.50 19.26
C ALA A 151 -3.06 -0.55 19.17
N VAL A 152 -4.08 -0.90 18.38
CA VAL A 152 -5.31 -0.10 18.27
C VAL A 152 -6.21 -0.33 19.48
N LEU A 153 -6.35 -1.59 19.91
CA LEU A 153 -7.19 -1.97 21.04
C LEU A 153 -6.63 -1.46 22.39
N SER A 154 -5.31 -1.46 22.56
CA SER A 154 -4.64 -0.92 23.75
C SER A 154 -4.46 0.59 23.72
N LEU A 155 -4.87 1.25 22.63
CA LEU A 155 -4.58 2.66 22.34
C LEU A 155 -3.10 2.98 22.53
N ASP A 156 -2.20 2.14 22.02
CA ASP A 156 -0.76 2.25 22.27
C ASP A 156 -0.22 3.67 21.93
N PRO A 157 0.60 4.30 22.78
CA PRO A 157 1.10 5.66 22.55
C PRO A 157 2.08 5.81 21.39
N GLU A 158 2.71 4.73 20.94
CA GLU A 158 3.74 4.76 19.90
C GLU A 158 3.27 4.12 18.60
N ASP A 159 2.58 2.98 18.69
CA ASP A 159 2.12 2.19 17.54
C ASP A 159 0.61 2.31 17.27
N GLY A 160 -0.13 2.85 18.24
CA GLY A 160 -1.58 3.04 18.19
C GLY A 160 -2.01 4.40 17.62
N PRO A 161 -3.30 4.75 17.72
CA PRO A 161 -3.79 6.06 17.31
C PRO A 161 -3.12 7.19 18.11
N PHE A 162 -3.03 8.37 17.50
CA PHE A 162 -2.74 9.62 18.20
C PHE A 162 -3.85 9.92 19.21
N SER A 163 -3.50 10.58 20.31
CA SER A 163 -4.51 11.25 21.14
C SER A 163 -5.08 12.46 20.40
N ASP A 164 -6.18 13.02 20.90
CA ASP A 164 -6.73 14.26 20.35
C ASP A 164 -5.72 15.42 20.44
N ILE A 165 -4.98 15.50 21.55
CA ILE A 165 -3.96 16.53 21.79
C ILE A 165 -2.78 16.38 20.81
N GLU A 166 -2.26 15.16 20.65
CA GLU A 166 -1.18 14.88 19.68
C GLU A 166 -1.63 15.21 18.25
N TYR A 167 -2.86 14.83 17.91
CA TYR A 167 -3.39 15.02 16.56
C TYR A 167 -3.66 16.49 16.24
N GLU A 168 -4.23 17.25 17.18
CA GLU A 168 -4.40 18.71 17.05
C GLU A 168 -3.05 19.42 16.95
N ALA A 169 -2.08 19.06 17.79
CA ALA A 169 -0.72 19.61 17.70
C ALA A 169 -0.05 19.33 16.34
N ILE A 170 -0.33 18.17 15.73
CA ILE A 170 0.12 17.88 14.36
C ILE A 170 -0.53 18.84 13.35
N LEU A 171 -1.86 18.97 13.37
CA LEU A 171 -2.57 19.83 12.40
C LEU A 171 -2.15 21.29 12.53
N ASP A 172 -2.16 21.83 13.74
CA ASP A 172 -1.75 23.21 14.03
C ASP A 172 -0.28 23.43 13.66
N GLY A 173 0.59 22.47 13.97
CA GLY A 173 2.01 22.53 13.62
C GLY A 173 2.22 22.58 12.10
N LEU A 174 1.51 21.74 11.35
CA LEU A 174 1.56 21.72 9.88
C LEU A 174 1.12 23.07 9.29
N ASP A 175 -0.01 23.60 9.75
CA ASP A 175 -0.59 24.84 9.21
C ASP A 175 0.32 26.05 9.52
N ASN A 176 0.82 26.14 10.75
CA ASN A 176 1.74 27.21 11.15
C ASN A 176 3.05 27.16 10.38
N PHE A 177 3.71 26.00 10.31
CA PHE A 177 5.00 25.87 9.61
C PHE A 177 4.86 26.11 8.10
N TYR A 178 3.73 25.71 7.51
CA TYR A 178 3.47 25.99 6.09
C TYR A 178 3.19 27.48 5.85
N ALA A 179 2.40 28.14 6.71
CA ALA A 179 2.16 29.58 6.64
C ALA A 179 3.46 30.40 6.78
N GLU A 180 4.40 29.94 7.59
CA GLU A 180 5.73 30.54 7.76
C GLU A 180 6.72 30.20 6.63
N GLY A 181 6.33 29.40 5.63
CA GLY A 181 7.19 28.99 4.53
C GLY A 181 8.27 27.96 4.92
N LYS A 182 8.16 27.33 6.10
CA LYS A 182 9.10 26.30 6.58
C LYS A 182 8.82 24.92 5.98
N LEU A 183 7.62 24.71 5.42
CA LEU A 183 7.25 23.49 4.69
C LEU A 183 7.05 23.77 3.21
N ARG A 184 7.52 22.84 2.38
CA ARG A 184 7.26 22.82 0.94
C ARG A 184 5.84 22.32 0.67
N ASN A 185 5.25 22.72 -0.46
CA ASN A 185 3.93 22.25 -0.90
C ASN A 185 3.83 20.72 -0.84
N GLU A 186 4.83 20.01 -1.38
CA GLU A 186 4.88 18.54 -1.39
C GLU A 186 4.76 17.94 0.02
N GLY A 187 5.64 18.35 0.94
CA GLY A 187 5.68 17.80 2.30
C GLY A 187 4.40 18.08 3.09
N TYR A 188 3.86 19.29 2.96
CA TYR A 188 2.58 19.66 3.57
C TYR A 188 1.42 18.84 2.97
N SER A 189 1.34 18.72 1.64
CA SER A 189 0.33 17.91 0.96
C SER A 189 0.39 16.44 1.38
N ILE A 190 1.58 15.85 1.51
CA ILE A 190 1.74 14.47 1.99
C ILE A 190 1.16 14.32 3.39
N ALA A 191 1.57 15.18 4.33
CA ALA A 191 1.10 15.10 5.71
C ALA A 191 -0.41 15.30 5.83
N GLN A 192 -0.97 16.31 5.15
CA GLN A 192 -2.40 16.58 5.16
C GLN A 192 -3.22 15.46 4.51
N LEU A 193 -2.74 14.84 3.43
CA LEU A 193 -3.43 13.69 2.83
C LEU A 193 -3.46 12.49 3.77
N PHE A 194 -2.37 12.21 4.50
CA PHE A 194 -2.38 11.15 5.51
C PHE A 194 -3.36 11.46 6.65
N ALA A 195 -3.33 12.68 7.17
CA ALA A 195 -4.21 13.13 8.26
C ALA A 195 -5.69 13.09 7.85
N ALA A 196 -6.05 13.72 6.73
CA ALA A 196 -7.43 13.83 6.29
C ALA A 196 -8.04 12.49 5.86
N THR A 197 -7.26 11.62 5.20
CA THR A 197 -7.81 10.45 4.51
C THR A 197 -7.55 9.12 5.23
N GLY A 198 -6.54 9.03 6.10
CA GLY A 198 -6.13 7.78 6.76
C GLY A 198 -5.79 6.64 5.78
N ARG A 199 -5.45 6.96 4.52
CA ARG A 199 -5.20 5.97 3.47
C ARG A 199 -3.83 5.33 3.61
N ARG A 200 -3.66 4.16 3.00
CA ARG A 200 -2.36 3.46 3.03
C ARG A 200 -1.35 4.23 2.15
N PRO A 201 -0.05 4.19 2.50
CA PRO A 201 0.99 4.84 1.69
C PRO A 201 0.93 4.48 0.20
N ILE A 202 0.72 3.20 -0.12
CA ILE A 202 0.60 2.74 -1.52
C ILE A 202 -0.56 3.39 -2.27
N GLN A 203 -1.66 3.75 -1.58
CA GLN A 203 -2.79 4.40 -2.23
C GLN A 203 -2.48 5.87 -2.56
N LEU A 204 -1.88 6.60 -1.60
CA LEU A 204 -1.50 8.00 -1.81
C LEU A 204 -0.33 8.13 -2.79
N GLY A 205 0.66 7.24 -2.70
CA GLY A 205 1.78 7.17 -3.63
C GLY A 205 1.44 6.59 -5.01
N SER A 206 0.16 6.29 -5.30
CA SER A 206 -0.33 5.90 -6.62
C SER A 206 -1.29 6.94 -7.21
N LEU A 207 -1.42 8.11 -6.57
CA LEU A 207 -2.19 9.22 -7.08
C LEU A 207 -1.50 9.86 -8.27
N LYS A 208 -2.31 10.39 -9.17
CA LYS A 208 -1.89 11.18 -10.33
C LYS A 208 -2.46 12.58 -10.27
N LEU A 209 -1.91 13.49 -11.07
CA LEU A 209 -2.39 14.88 -11.12
C LEU A 209 -3.87 14.94 -11.52
N GLY A 210 -4.28 14.11 -12.48
CA GLY A 210 -5.67 14.02 -12.94
C GLY A 210 -6.66 13.42 -11.92
N ASP A 211 -6.19 12.94 -10.76
CA ASP A 211 -7.09 12.40 -9.73
C ASP A 211 -7.74 13.49 -8.87
N LEU A 212 -7.23 14.74 -8.92
CA LEU A 212 -7.84 15.88 -8.25
C LEU A 212 -8.82 16.58 -9.20
N ARG A 213 -10.08 16.70 -8.78
CA ARG A 213 -11.13 17.41 -9.52
C ARG A 213 -11.83 18.43 -8.63
N VAL A 214 -12.24 19.55 -9.22
CA VAL A 214 -13.04 20.57 -8.54
C VAL A 214 -14.47 20.47 -9.03
N ASP A 215 -15.41 20.23 -8.11
CA ASP A 215 -16.84 20.23 -8.39
C ASP A 215 -17.48 21.51 -7.84
N THR A 216 -18.08 22.30 -8.72
CA THR A 216 -18.75 23.56 -8.37
C THR A 216 -20.26 23.39 -8.17
N LYS A 217 -20.81 22.19 -8.39
CA LYS A 217 -22.26 21.97 -8.53
C LYS A 217 -22.97 21.57 -7.24
N ILE A 218 -22.27 21.03 -6.24
CA ILE A 218 -22.92 20.36 -5.10
C ILE A 218 -23.34 21.34 -3.99
N LEU A 219 -22.59 22.43 -3.76
CA LEU A 219 -22.78 23.32 -2.58
C LEU A 219 -22.71 24.83 -2.89
N GLY A 220 -22.66 25.23 -4.17
CA GLY A 220 -22.41 26.64 -4.55
C GLY A 220 -21.01 27.15 -4.18
N THR A 221 -20.17 26.29 -3.61
CA THR A 221 -18.77 26.50 -3.24
C THR A 221 -17.90 25.43 -3.91
N PRO A 222 -16.68 25.77 -4.37
CA PRO A 222 -15.81 24.82 -5.04
C PRO A 222 -15.41 23.70 -4.08
N THR A 223 -15.86 22.47 -4.37
CA THR A 223 -15.52 21.28 -3.58
C THR A 223 -14.40 20.52 -4.27
N TYR A 224 -13.27 20.36 -3.60
CA TYR A 224 -12.18 19.52 -4.08
C TYR A 224 -12.49 18.05 -3.81
N ILE A 225 -12.41 17.21 -4.84
CA ILE A 225 -12.63 15.77 -4.77
C ILE A 225 -11.38 15.07 -5.28
N LEU A 226 -10.87 14.11 -4.50
CA LEU A 226 -9.75 13.28 -4.88
C LEU A 226 -10.20 11.85 -5.16
N SER A 227 -9.91 11.35 -6.35
CA SER A 227 -10.16 9.98 -6.78
C SER A 227 -9.03 9.07 -6.30
N ILE A 228 -9.19 8.40 -5.17
CA ILE A 228 -8.11 7.64 -4.54
C ILE A 228 -8.12 6.17 -5.04
N PRO A 229 -7.01 5.65 -5.60
CA PRO A 229 -6.95 4.27 -6.04
C PRO A 229 -7.05 3.29 -4.86
N LYS A 230 -7.80 2.20 -5.06
CA LYS A 230 -7.91 1.11 -4.08
C LYS A 230 -6.69 0.19 -4.16
N ALA A 231 -6.21 -0.23 -3.00
CA ALA A 231 -5.13 -1.21 -2.88
C ALA A 231 -5.68 -2.59 -2.50
N LYS A 232 -4.89 -3.66 -2.76
CA LYS A 232 -5.22 -5.06 -2.43
C LYS A 232 -6.52 -5.57 -3.06
N ILE A 233 -6.79 -5.16 -4.30
CA ILE A 233 -7.92 -5.69 -5.07
C ILE A 233 -7.53 -7.07 -5.61
N ARG A 234 -8.37 -8.09 -5.36
CA ARG A 234 -8.11 -9.45 -5.86
C ARG A 234 -8.22 -9.45 -7.39
N GLY A 235 -7.14 -9.85 -8.07
CA GLY A 235 -7.08 -9.88 -9.54
C GLY A 235 -7.08 -8.51 -10.22
N GLY A 236 -6.97 -7.41 -9.45
CA GLY A 236 -6.91 -6.06 -10.00
C GLY A 236 -5.49 -5.63 -10.32
N SER A 237 -5.30 -4.98 -11.47
CA SER A 237 -4.06 -4.33 -11.88
C SER A 237 -3.87 -2.96 -11.20
N PHE A 238 -2.75 -2.30 -11.49
CA PHE A 238 -2.45 -0.95 -11.00
C PHE A 238 -3.58 0.02 -11.32
N ARG A 239 -4.07 0.73 -10.28
CA ARG A 239 -5.16 1.72 -10.37
C ARG A 239 -6.45 1.18 -11.03
N ALA A 240 -6.79 -0.09 -10.81
CA ALA A 240 -7.97 -0.72 -11.39
C ALA A 240 -9.33 -0.22 -10.84
N GLN A 241 -9.37 0.31 -9.60
CA GLN A 241 -10.60 0.87 -9.01
C GLN A 241 -10.27 2.06 -8.12
N PHE A 242 -11.25 2.98 -7.98
CA PHE A 242 -11.10 4.22 -7.25
C PHE A 242 -12.18 4.39 -6.16
N THR A 243 -11.96 5.36 -5.28
CA THR A 243 -12.94 5.85 -4.32
C THR A 243 -12.74 7.34 -4.15
N ASP A 244 -13.81 8.08 -4.36
CA ASP A 244 -13.80 9.52 -4.23
C ASP A 244 -13.77 9.92 -2.76
N PHE A 245 -13.04 10.99 -2.48
CA PHE A 245 -12.94 11.59 -1.16
C PHE A 245 -12.98 13.11 -1.29
N ALA A 246 -13.97 13.75 -0.66
CA ALA A 246 -14.03 15.20 -0.60
C ALA A 246 -12.95 15.71 0.36
N ILE A 247 -12.14 16.65 -0.10
CA ILE A 247 -11.04 17.24 0.64
C ILE A 247 -11.41 18.68 1.00
N THR A 248 -11.01 19.13 2.20
CA THR A 248 -11.18 20.52 2.62
C THR A 248 -10.50 21.47 1.65
N GLU A 249 -11.15 22.61 1.35
CA GLU A 249 -10.73 23.55 0.32
C GLU A 249 -9.25 23.96 0.43
N TYR A 250 -8.76 24.30 1.63
CA TYR A 250 -7.38 24.74 1.80
C TYR A 250 -6.36 23.66 1.42
N ILE A 251 -6.64 22.38 1.72
CA ILE A 251 -5.77 21.26 1.32
C ILE A 251 -5.77 21.14 -0.20
N GLY A 252 -6.95 21.27 -0.83
CA GLY A 252 -7.12 21.29 -2.29
C GLY A 252 -6.31 22.40 -2.96
N GLN A 253 -6.35 23.62 -2.41
CA GLN A 253 -5.58 24.76 -2.93
C GLN A 253 -4.06 24.54 -2.83
N VAL A 254 -3.57 23.90 -1.76
CA VAL A 254 -2.13 23.56 -1.66
C VAL A 254 -1.75 22.42 -2.61
N LEU A 255 -2.63 21.44 -2.80
CA LEU A 255 -2.44 20.41 -3.83
C LEU A 255 -2.36 21.01 -5.23
N ASP A 256 -3.20 21.99 -5.57
CA ASP A 256 -3.11 22.70 -6.86
C ASP A 256 -1.77 23.42 -7.04
N LYS A 257 -1.23 24.02 -5.97
CA LYS A 257 0.12 24.63 -6.00
C LYS A 257 1.20 23.58 -6.23
N HIS A 258 1.11 22.44 -5.56
CA HIS A 258 2.01 21.31 -5.75
C HIS A 258 1.93 20.74 -7.18
N ILE A 259 0.72 20.54 -7.71
CA ILE A 259 0.48 20.07 -9.08
C ILE A 259 1.18 20.99 -10.10
N LYS A 260 1.02 22.31 -9.96
CA LYS A 260 1.70 23.29 -10.83
C LYS A 260 3.21 23.16 -10.74
N GLN A 261 3.75 22.99 -9.53
CA GLN A 261 5.18 22.81 -9.31
C GLN A 261 5.71 21.51 -9.97
N VAL A 262 4.96 20.41 -9.87
CA VAL A 262 5.29 19.15 -10.55
C VAL A 262 5.34 19.36 -12.06
N ILE A 263 4.31 19.98 -12.65
CA ILE A 263 4.24 20.24 -14.09
C ILE A 263 5.44 21.08 -14.54
N THR A 264 5.75 22.18 -13.85
CA THR A 264 6.90 23.04 -14.16
C THR A 264 8.21 22.27 -14.10
N THR A 265 8.38 21.42 -13.09
CA THR A 265 9.61 20.61 -12.94
C THR A 265 9.75 19.59 -14.07
N VAL A 266 8.66 18.91 -14.45
CA VAL A 266 8.68 17.92 -15.52
C VAL A 266 8.94 18.59 -16.88
N ILE A 267 8.32 19.74 -17.16
CA ILE A 267 8.58 20.52 -18.39
C ILE A 267 10.07 20.91 -18.48
N ALA A 268 10.67 21.34 -17.36
CA ALA A 268 12.08 21.68 -17.32
C ALA A 268 13.00 20.46 -17.59
N VAL A 269 12.66 19.29 -17.06
CA VAL A 269 13.40 18.04 -17.29
C VAL A 269 13.28 17.56 -18.74
N MET A 270 12.07 17.62 -19.31
CA MET A 270 11.77 17.13 -20.64
C MET A 270 12.21 18.09 -21.75
N GLY A 271 12.33 19.39 -21.44
CA GLY A 271 12.70 20.42 -22.41
C GLY A 271 11.61 20.70 -23.45
N ARG A 272 10.36 20.31 -23.18
CA ARG A 272 9.19 20.54 -24.03
C ARG A 272 7.92 20.72 -23.21
N SER A 273 6.90 21.30 -23.82
CA SER A 273 5.54 21.30 -23.27
C SER A 273 4.95 19.90 -23.20
N LEU A 274 4.03 19.70 -22.26
CA LEU A 274 3.28 18.45 -22.08
C LEU A 274 1.88 18.58 -22.67
N SER A 275 1.35 17.48 -23.20
CA SER A 275 -0.09 17.41 -23.54
C SER A 275 -0.95 17.27 -22.29
N GLU A 276 -2.25 17.51 -22.42
CA GLU A 276 -3.20 17.32 -21.31
C GLU A 276 -3.26 15.86 -20.83
N ASP A 277 -3.20 14.91 -21.76
CA ASP A 277 -3.13 13.47 -21.45
C ASP A 277 -1.86 13.10 -20.67
N GLU A 278 -0.72 13.70 -21.02
CA GLU A 278 0.53 13.51 -20.27
C GLU A 278 0.41 14.10 -18.85
N ILE A 279 -0.12 15.32 -18.73
CA ILE A 279 -0.30 16.01 -17.45
C ILE A 279 -1.21 15.20 -16.52
N THR A 280 -2.38 14.77 -16.99
CA THR A 280 -3.33 14.01 -16.16
C THR A 280 -2.74 12.68 -15.68
N LEU A 281 -1.85 12.08 -16.47
CA LEU A 281 -1.21 10.81 -16.16
C LEU A 281 0.07 10.95 -15.32
N LEU A 282 0.57 12.16 -15.05
CA LEU A 282 1.72 12.37 -14.18
C LEU A 282 1.43 11.94 -12.73
N PRO A 283 2.39 11.32 -12.04
CA PRO A 283 2.28 11.07 -10.60
C PRO A 283 2.08 12.36 -9.82
N LEU A 284 1.20 12.34 -8.81
CA LEU A 284 1.06 13.45 -7.86
C LEU A 284 2.34 13.64 -7.04
N PHE A 285 3.02 12.54 -6.74
CA PHE A 285 4.33 12.53 -6.09
C PHE A 285 5.30 11.75 -6.97
N PRO A 286 5.99 12.40 -7.91
CA PRO A 286 6.92 11.73 -8.82
C PRO A 286 8.26 11.41 -8.13
N ASP A 287 8.92 10.35 -8.57
CA ASP A 287 10.35 10.17 -8.28
C ASP A 287 11.16 11.03 -9.26
N TYR A 288 11.54 12.22 -8.82
CA TYR A 288 12.22 13.20 -9.68
C TYR A 288 13.51 12.68 -10.31
N LYS A 289 14.14 11.65 -9.73
CA LYS A 289 15.35 11.02 -10.30
C LYS A 289 15.04 10.18 -11.54
N GLU A 290 13.89 9.53 -11.56
CA GLU A 290 13.47 8.65 -12.65
C GLU A 290 12.88 9.41 -13.84
N LEU A 291 12.48 10.68 -13.65
CA LEU A 291 11.88 11.51 -14.70
C LEU A 291 12.79 11.73 -15.92
N SER A 292 14.12 11.60 -15.77
CA SER A 292 15.05 11.75 -16.89
C SER A 292 14.86 10.70 -17.98
N VAL A 293 14.26 9.54 -17.66
CA VAL A 293 13.95 8.49 -18.64
C VAL A 293 12.97 8.96 -19.72
N LEU A 294 12.16 9.99 -19.41
CA LEU A 294 11.18 10.54 -20.33
C LEU A 294 11.79 11.45 -21.42
N LYS A 295 13.06 11.85 -21.27
CA LYS A 295 13.69 12.82 -22.16
C LYS A 295 13.91 12.23 -23.55
N GLY A 296 13.45 12.94 -24.57
CA GLY A 296 13.60 12.53 -25.97
C GLY A 296 12.62 11.43 -26.43
N LEU A 297 11.75 10.95 -25.54
CA LEU A 297 10.70 9.99 -25.89
C LEU A 297 9.56 10.67 -26.65
N THR A 298 8.90 9.90 -27.52
CA THR A 298 7.65 10.32 -28.16
C THR A 298 6.55 10.44 -27.12
N SER A 299 5.51 11.23 -27.39
CA SER A 299 4.38 11.36 -26.46
C SER A 299 3.69 10.03 -26.18
N GLN A 300 3.65 9.11 -27.16
CA GLN A 300 3.06 7.79 -26.97
C GLN A 300 3.88 6.94 -25.98
N ASP A 301 5.21 6.99 -26.08
CA ASP A 301 6.11 6.26 -25.17
C ASP A 301 6.05 6.86 -23.77
N VAL A 302 6.00 8.20 -23.64
CA VAL A 302 5.80 8.88 -22.36
C VAL A 302 4.50 8.43 -21.71
N ILE A 303 3.40 8.42 -22.45
CA ILE A 303 2.11 7.93 -21.94
C ILE A 303 2.20 6.47 -21.48
N SER A 304 2.93 5.62 -22.21
CA SER A 304 3.16 4.22 -21.82
C SER A 304 3.84 4.13 -20.44
N TRP A 305 4.94 4.87 -20.24
CA TRP A 305 5.63 4.97 -18.96
C TRP A 305 4.71 5.48 -17.85
N LEU A 306 3.98 6.57 -18.13
CA LEU A 306 3.08 7.19 -17.16
C LEU A 306 1.93 6.27 -16.74
N LYS A 307 1.49 5.32 -17.59
CA LYS A 307 0.45 4.33 -17.22
C LYS A 307 0.91 3.34 -16.15
N THR A 308 2.23 3.14 -16.00
CA THR A 308 2.81 2.24 -14.98
C THR A 308 3.01 2.94 -13.64
N ASP A 309 3.51 2.21 -12.64
CA ASP A 309 3.88 2.79 -11.34
C ASP A 309 5.33 3.31 -11.32
N ALA A 310 6.13 3.09 -12.36
CA ALA A 310 7.59 3.28 -12.38
C ALA A 310 8.07 4.69 -11.97
N LEU A 311 7.33 5.72 -12.35
CA LEU A 311 7.71 7.12 -12.11
C LEU A 311 7.17 7.68 -10.79
N HIS A 312 6.43 6.90 -10.01
CA HIS A 312 5.90 7.35 -8.73
C HIS A 312 6.95 7.24 -7.63
N LEU A 313 6.93 8.18 -6.69
CA LEU A 313 7.69 8.08 -5.46
C LEU A 313 7.33 6.78 -4.73
N THR A 314 8.33 6.02 -4.29
CA THR A 314 8.10 4.76 -3.56
C THR A 314 7.29 5.01 -2.28
N SER A 315 6.50 4.02 -1.87
CA SER A 315 5.73 4.07 -0.62
C SER A 315 6.65 4.32 0.59
N ALA A 316 7.87 3.79 0.58
CA ALA A 316 8.86 4.00 1.63
C ALA A 316 9.38 5.44 1.66
N LYS A 317 9.73 6.02 0.51
CA LYS A 317 10.14 7.43 0.40
C LYS A 317 9.01 8.37 0.80
N LEU A 318 7.77 8.08 0.42
CA LEU A 318 6.59 8.85 0.82
C LEU A 318 6.41 8.87 2.35
N VAL A 319 6.56 7.72 3.01
CA VAL A 319 6.51 7.62 4.48
C VAL A 319 7.71 8.30 5.13
N SER A 320 8.88 8.25 4.50
CA SER A 320 10.05 8.98 4.97
C SER A 320 9.84 10.50 4.92
N GLU A 321 9.27 11.03 3.85
CA GLU A 321 8.95 12.47 3.75
C GLU A 321 7.91 12.86 4.79
N LEU A 322 6.85 12.07 4.97
CA LEU A 322 5.89 12.25 6.06
C LEU A 322 6.60 12.34 7.41
N LYS A 323 7.50 11.39 7.70
CA LYS A 323 8.23 11.35 8.97
C LYS A 323 9.10 12.59 9.13
N THR A 324 9.84 12.99 8.11
CA THR A 324 10.67 14.21 8.12
C THR A 324 9.84 15.45 8.42
N VAL A 325 8.67 15.58 7.79
CA VAL A 325 7.75 16.71 8.02
C VAL A 325 7.29 16.74 9.48
N ILE A 326 6.78 15.63 10.01
CA ILE A 326 6.29 15.58 11.40
C ILE A 326 7.42 15.76 12.42
N ASP A 327 8.59 15.15 12.19
CA ASP A 327 9.76 15.29 13.07
C ASP A 327 10.29 16.74 13.08
N SER A 328 10.03 17.53 12.03
CA SER A 328 10.41 18.94 11.96
C SER A 328 9.54 19.83 12.87
N LEU A 329 8.32 19.38 13.19
CA LEU A 329 7.39 20.10 14.07
C LEU A 329 7.81 20.05 15.55
N LYS A 330 8.71 19.12 15.92
CA LYS A 330 9.23 18.94 17.29
C LYS A 330 8.14 18.80 18.37
N ILE A 331 7.04 18.14 18.01
CA ILE A 331 5.92 17.90 18.93
C ILE A 331 6.37 16.93 20.03
N THR A 332 6.14 17.30 21.28
CA THR A 332 6.34 16.43 22.44
C THR A 332 5.01 15.79 22.80
N SER A 333 4.97 14.46 22.86
CA SER A 333 3.76 13.71 23.25
C SER A 333 3.44 13.98 24.72
N GLU A 334 2.19 14.33 25.03
CA GLU A 334 1.73 14.44 26.41
C GLU A 334 1.69 13.09 27.13
N ARG A 335 1.66 11.98 26.37
CA ARG A 335 1.54 10.61 26.86
C ARG A 335 2.89 10.01 27.22
N THR A 336 3.89 10.14 26.35
CA THR A 336 5.24 9.58 26.57
C THR A 336 6.22 10.59 27.15
N LYS A 337 5.93 11.89 27.06
CA LYS A 337 6.86 12.99 27.37
C LYS A 337 8.11 13.03 26.49
N GLU A 338 8.12 12.25 25.39
CA GLU A 338 9.18 12.23 24.39
C GLU A 338 8.70 12.87 23.08
N LEU A 339 9.61 13.05 22.13
CA LEU A 339 9.24 13.47 20.78
C LEU A 339 8.26 12.48 20.16
N LEU A 340 7.21 13.02 19.52
CA LEU A 340 6.14 12.23 18.94
C LEU A 340 6.65 11.28 17.85
N LYS A 341 6.51 9.97 18.07
CA LYS A 341 6.84 8.96 17.05
C LYS A 341 5.73 8.87 16.01
N THR A 342 6.00 9.19 14.76
CA THR A 342 4.99 9.11 13.70
C THR A 342 5.14 7.89 12.81
N THR A 343 4.00 7.33 12.38
CA THR A 343 3.92 6.41 11.25
C THR A 343 2.64 6.70 10.46
N ALA A 344 2.62 6.34 9.17
CA ALA A 344 1.42 6.45 8.34
C ALA A 344 0.22 5.65 8.91
N TYR A 345 0.48 4.58 9.64
CA TYR A 345 -0.58 3.76 10.25
C TYR A 345 -1.23 4.45 11.44
N ARG A 346 -0.49 5.27 12.21
CA ARG A 346 -1.08 6.05 13.32
C ARG A 346 -2.16 6.99 12.83
N PHE A 347 -1.97 7.71 11.72
CA PHE A 347 -3.00 8.55 11.11
C PHE A 347 -4.26 7.76 10.75
N ARG A 348 -4.08 6.60 10.12
CA ARG A 348 -5.19 5.69 9.78
C ARG A 348 -5.93 5.20 11.02
N TYR A 349 -5.21 4.80 12.06
CA TYR A 349 -5.81 4.34 13.31
C TYR A 349 -6.55 5.48 14.01
N THR A 350 -5.98 6.67 14.01
CA THR A 350 -6.60 7.87 14.60
C THR A 350 -7.92 8.19 13.93
N LEU A 351 -7.95 8.25 12.59
CA LEU A 351 -9.18 8.48 11.84
C LEU A 351 -10.23 7.39 12.10
N GLY A 352 -9.81 6.11 12.11
CA GLY A 352 -10.71 5.00 12.42
C GLY A 352 -11.29 5.05 13.84
N THR A 353 -10.45 5.36 14.83
CA THR A 353 -10.86 5.48 16.24
C THR A 353 -11.78 6.68 16.46
N ARG A 354 -11.46 7.83 15.86
CA ARG A 354 -12.30 9.05 15.91
C ARG A 354 -13.65 8.82 15.27
N ALA A 355 -13.70 8.27 14.06
CA ALA A 355 -14.96 7.96 13.38
C ALA A 355 -15.83 6.98 14.21
N ALA A 356 -15.20 5.97 14.83
CA ALA A 356 -15.92 5.06 15.72
C ALA A 356 -16.44 5.76 17.00
N ARG A 357 -15.72 6.76 17.52
CA ARG A 357 -16.16 7.57 18.67
C ARG A 357 -17.33 8.48 18.28
N GLU A 358 -17.20 9.24 17.21
CA GLU A 358 -18.26 10.13 16.70
C GLU A 358 -19.52 9.34 16.39
N MET A 359 -19.41 8.19 15.70
CA MET A 359 -20.57 7.36 15.41
C MET A 359 -21.26 6.85 16.66
N ARG A 360 -20.51 6.50 17.73
CA ARG A 360 -21.09 6.15 19.03
C ARG A 360 -21.79 7.35 19.67
N GLU A 361 -21.21 8.54 19.61
CA GLU A 361 -21.80 9.77 20.13
C GLU A 361 -23.10 10.12 19.39
N TYR A 362 -23.14 10.03 18.06
CA TYR A 362 -24.35 10.18 17.27
C TYR A 362 -25.43 9.17 17.66
N LEU A 363 -25.05 7.90 17.87
CA LEU A 363 -25.99 6.86 18.28
C LEU A 363 -26.57 7.14 19.68
N LEU A 364 -25.75 7.63 20.61
CA LEU A 364 -26.17 8.06 21.94
C LEU A 364 -27.13 9.27 21.85
N LEU A 365 -26.79 10.30 21.07
CA LEU A 365 -27.67 11.44 20.84
C LEU A 365 -29.03 11.02 20.26
N LEU A 366 -29.03 10.10 19.29
CA LEU A 366 -30.25 9.55 18.71
C LEU A 366 -31.09 8.82 19.77
N HIS A 367 -30.44 8.03 20.62
CA HIS A 367 -31.10 7.33 21.73
C HIS A 367 -31.72 8.30 22.75
N TYR A 368 -31.00 9.36 23.14
CA TYR A 368 -31.53 10.41 24.01
C TYR A 368 -32.70 11.16 23.37
N LEU A 369 -32.63 11.45 22.06
CA LEU A 369 -33.70 12.10 21.33
C LEU A 369 -34.97 11.24 21.28
N ILE A 370 -34.83 9.93 21.07
CA ILE A 370 -35.94 8.97 21.12
C ILE A 370 -36.59 8.94 22.52
N ILE A 371 -35.79 8.91 23.59
CA ILE A 371 -36.29 8.96 24.97
C ILE A 371 -37.06 10.27 25.22
N LEU A 372 -36.55 11.41 24.74
CA LEU A 372 -37.19 12.71 24.91
C LEU A 372 -38.56 12.77 24.21
N ILE A 373 -38.63 12.26 22.97
CA ILE A 373 -39.87 12.17 22.18
C ILE A 373 -40.90 11.29 22.88
N LEU A 374 -40.50 10.11 23.38
CA LEU A 374 -41.38 9.21 24.13
C LEU A 374 -41.92 9.87 25.41
N ARG A 375 -41.08 10.62 26.15
CA ARG A 375 -41.52 11.36 27.34
C ARG A 375 -42.51 12.47 26.99
N MET A 376 -42.30 13.19 25.88
CA MET A 376 -43.25 14.20 25.40
C MET A 376 -44.59 13.59 25.01
N LEU A 377 -44.60 12.45 24.30
CA LEU A 377 -45.83 11.74 23.93
C LEU A 377 -46.63 11.28 25.17
N VAL A 378 -45.96 10.71 26.18
CA VAL A 378 -46.60 10.31 27.43
C VAL A 378 -47.18 11.53 28.18
N PHE A 379 -46.45 12.65 28.19
CA PHE A 379 -46.91 13.90 28.79
C PHE A 379 -48.14 14.46 28.06
N MET A 380 -48.12 14.49 26.73
CA MET A 380 -49.27 14.90 25.91
C MET A 380 -50.48 13.99 26.15
N CYS A 381 -50.31 12.67 26.18
CA CYS A 381 -51.41 11.74 26.51
C CYS A 381 -51.99 12.01 27.90
N LYS A 382 -51.15 12.30 28.91
CA LYS A 382 -51.63 12.66 30.25
C LYS A 382 -52.43 13.97 30.25
N ILE A 383 -51.98 14.99 29.53
CA ILE A 383 -52.72 16.25 29.38
C ILE A 383 -54.07 15.99 28.71
N THR A 384 -54.10 15.24 27.60
CA THR A 384 -55.35 14.90 26.91
C THR A 384 -56.32 14.16 27.83
N LEU A 385 -55.82 13.22 28.64
CA LEU A 385 -56.64 12.50 29.63
C LEU A 385 -57.19 13.43 30.73
N ILE A 386 -56.39 14.39 31.20
CA ILE A 386 -56.81 15.37 32.21
C ILE A 386 -57.89 16.30 31.62
N MET A 387 -57.70 16.79 30.40
CA MET A 387 -58.67 17.63 29.68
C MET A 387 -59.99 16.89 29.46
N LEU A 388 -59.94 15.62 29.03
CA LEU A 388 -61.13 14.77 28.87
C LEU A 388 -61.89 14.54 30.19
N ARG A 389 -61.17 14.37 31.31
CA ARG A 389 -61.79 14.23 32.64
C ARG A 389 -62.40 15.52 33.18
N GLN A 390 -61.86 16.69 32.81
CA GLN A 390 -62.45 17.97 33.17
C GLN A 390 -63.68 18.32 32.33
N TYR A 391 -63.77 17.82 31.08
CA TYR A 391 -64.95 18.01 30.23
C TYR A 391 -66.15 17.12 30.62
N GLN A 392 -65.90 16.04 31.37
CA GLN A 392 -66.93 15.10 31.85
C GLN A 392 -67.43 15.39 33.28
N ARG A 393 -67.00 16.49 33.89
CA ARG A 393 -67.54 17.03 35.15
C ARG A 393 -68.20 18.36 34.87
#